data_AF-A0A938R591-F1
#
_entry.id   AF-A0A938R591-F1
#
_cell.length_a   1.000
_cell.length_b   1.000
_cell.length_c   1.000
_cell.angle_alpha   90.00
_cell.angle_beta   90.00
_cell.angle_gamma   90.00
#
_symmetry.space_group_name_H-M   'P 1'
#
loop_
_entity.id
_entity.type
_entity.pdbx_description
1 polymer ?
#
loop_
_entity_poly.entity_id
_entity_poly.type
_entity_poly.pdbx_seq_one_letter_code
_entity_poly.pdbx_strand_id
1 'polypeptide(L)'
;MREKKIGRNEPCPCGSGKKFKRCHGSLSPPNKVDPTQLWERSRQMLAKHQAKEIQRKKQQGWGNPIISADFRAHKFVAVGNRLYFSKKWKTFHDFLGNYIASVFGKEWGEAELRKPLEGRHPVCVWYHHTCQLQQQEIKEPGKVHSVRGTGAAFAWLHLGYDLYCLAHNAELQTKLVARLKNRDGFRGARYEVFVAAALIRAGFKVEFENEDDRKSTHCEFTATCQASGRKYSVEAKQRNPTDQIGRANSKFRLGHRLHKALRKAAKHPRVIFIDINVPDTATEAEMPIFLQKALTQIRLFEGREMFGQPIPSAYLFVTNLPFEHNLESTLFRTFILAEGFQIPDFKMDTAFPSIRAAYEARKSHSDMHQLLKSLREHSEIPSTFEGEAPELAFGDNPHRLIIGERYLVPDGHGNEIPGKLNTATVDVTRRVVYGAYLLENGQTVIATNPLTESELAAYKRFPDTFFGVPLKVPQKTETALELFDFIHESYRQTPRETLLRLLEEAPDIDQLRKQTQEELAVIYAERCTYAILEQKKH
;
A
#
# COMPACT_ATOMS: atom_id res chain seq x y z
N MET A 1 -5.41 54.41 -30.14
CA MET A 1 -4.49 55.17 -29.27
C MET A 1 -3.13 54.47 -29.31
N ARG A 2 -2.04 55.16 -29.69
CA ARG A 2 -0.69 54.57 -29.64
C ARG A 2 -0.29 54.45 -28.16
N GLU A 3 0.01 53.23 -27.68
CA GLU A 3 0.57 53.03 -26.34
C GLU A 3 1.82 53.89 -26.17
N LYS A 4 1.81 54.73 -25.13
CA LYS A 4 2.93 55.62 -24.80
C LYS A 4 4.10 54.75 -24.35
N LYS A 5 5.11 54.58 -25.22
CA LYS A 5 6.33 53.84 -24.87
C LYS A 5 7.04 54.55 -23.72
N ILE A 6 7.12 53.89 -22.57
CA ILE A 6 7.82 54.38 -21.38
C ILE A 6 9.30 54.55 -21.71
N GLY A 7 9.83 55.74 -21.42
CA GLY A 7 11.23 56.05 -21.64
C GLY A 7 12.14 55.26 -20.71
N ARG A 8 13.27 54.76 -21.22
CA ARG A 8 14.22 53.92 -20.47
C ARG A 8 14.72 54.56 -19.16
N ASN A 9 14.71 55.88 -19.04
CA ASN A 9 15.10 56.64 -17.84
C ASN A 9 13.93 57.16 -17.00
N GLU A 10 12.67 56.99 -17.42
CA GLU A 10 11.48 57.41 -16.66
C GLU A 10 11.28 56.54 -15.41
N PRO A 11 10.54 57.03 -14.38
CA PRO A 11 10.16 56.22 -13.22
C PRO A 11 9.41 54.95 -13.66
N CYS A 12 9.73 53.82 -13.03
CA CYS A 12 9.09 52.56 -13.35
C CYS A 12 7.62 52.57 -12.87
N PRO A 13 6.64 52.15 -13.70
CA PRO A 13 5.21 52.22 -13.38
C PRO A 13 4.77 51.31 -12.22
N CYS A 14 5.66 50.43 -11.72
CA CYS A 14 5.38 49.58 -10.56
C CYS A 14 5.46 50.32 -9.21
N GLY A 15 5.71 51.63 -9.20
CA GLY A 15 5.78 52.43 -7.96
C GLY A 15 7.09 52.28 -7.18
N SER A 16 8.09 51.57 -7.70
CA SER A 16 9.36 51.30 -6.96
C SER A 16 10.29 52.50 -6.78
N GLY A 17 9.98 53.67 -7.36
CA GLY A 17 10.87 54.84 -7.38
C GLY A 17 12.13 54.71 -8.24
N LYS A 18 12.40 53.53 -8.82
CA LYS A 18 13.57 53.26 -9.70
C LYS A 18 13.28 53.67 -11.15
N LYS A 19 14.33 54.07 -11.90
CA LYS A 19 14.24 54.26 -13.37
C LYS A 19 13.84 52.94 -14.05
N PHE A 20 13.04 52.99 -15.10
CA PHE A 20 12.52 51.81 -15.82
C PHE A 20 13.64 50.82 -16.18
N LYS A 21 14.78 51.30 -16.70
CA LYS A 21 15.96 50.45 -17.02
C LYS A 21 16.67 49.77 -15.85
N ARG A 22 16.36 50.14 -14.61
CA ARG A 22 16.91 49.53 -13.38
C ARG A 22 15.84 48.75 -12.62
N CYS A 23 14.70 48.50 -13.25
CA CYS A 23 13.57 47.74 -12.71
C CYS A 23 13.00 46.84 -13.82
N HIS A 24 11.76 47.02 -14.26
CA HIS A 24 11.12 46.16 -15.27
C HIS A 24 11.72 46.28 -16.69
N GLY A 25 12.40 47.38 -17.00
CA GLY A 25 13.20 47.55 -18.23
C GLY A 25 14.67 47.18 -18.05
N SER A 26 15.03 46.55 -16.92
CA SER A 26 16.38 46.05 -16.68
C SER A 26 16.64 44.85 -17.58
N LEU A 27 17.62 45.01 -18.47
CA LEU A 27 18.19 43.91 -19.28
C LEU A 27 19.27 43.14 -18.51
N SER A 28 19.49 43.45 -17.22
CA SER A 28 20.35 42.62 -16.39
C SER A 28 19.76 41.21 -16.39
N PRO A 29 20.54 40.17 -16.77
CA PRO A 29 20.06 38.81 -16.69
C PRO A 29 19.55 38.57 -15.27
N PRO A 30 18.44 37.81 -15.08
CA PRO A 30 18.04 37.40 -13.74
C PRO A 30 19.28 36.88 -13.04
N ASN A 31 19.53 37.32 -11.79
CA ASN A 31 20.70 36.96 -10.99
C ASN A 31 21.21 35.59 -11.41
N LYS A 32 22.44 35.50 -11.95
CA LYS A 32 23.03 34.23 -12.38
C LYS A 32 22.93 33.27 -11.19
N VAL A 33 21.92 32.42 -11.19
CA VAL A 33 21.78 31.43 -10.14
C VAL A 33 22.89 30.44 -10.42
N ASP A 34 23.76 30.23 -9.44
CA ASP A 34 24.83 29.25 -9.54
C ASP A 34 24.22 27.90 -9.97
N PRO A 35 24.64 27.34 -11.13
CA PRO A 35 24.13 26.06 -11.62
C PRO A 35 24.22 24.94 -10.57
N THR A 36 25.24 24.99 -9.71
CA THR A 36 25.45 24.06 -8.61
C THR A 36 24.34 24.18 -7.56
N GLN A 37 23.95 25.42 -7.20
CA GLN A 37 22.86 25.68 -6.27
C GLN A 37 21.49 25.31 -6.84
N LEU A 38 21.27 25.54 -8.14
CA LEU A 38 20.05 25.09 -8.83
C LEU A 38 19.94 23.57 -8.84
N TRP A 39 21.03 22.88 -9.16
CA TRP A 39 21.09 21.42 -9.17
C TRP A 39 20.82 20.83 -7.78
N GLU A 40 21.45 21.38 -6.75
CA GLU A 40 21.26 20.95 -5.36
C GLU A 40 19.81 21.16 -4.89
N ARG A 41 19.20 22.32 -5.20
CA ARG A 41 17.78 22.57 -4.91
C ARG A 41 16.86 21.59 -5.65
N SER A 42 17.17 21.29 -6.91
CA SER A 42 16.39 20.35 -7.73
C SER A 42 16.47 18.94 -7.17
N ARG A 43 17.67 18.50 -6.80
CA ARG A 43 17.91 17.19 -6.15
C ARG A 43 17.17 17.08 -4.82
N GLN A 44 17.15 18.13 -4.00
CA GLN A 44 16.39 18.15 -2.74
C GLN A 44 14.88 18.11 -2.97
N MET A 45 14.35 18.88 -3.93
CA MET A 45 12.92 18.82 -4.28
C MET A 45 12.52 17.44 -4.80
N LEU A 46 13.35 16.82 -5.64
CA LEU A 46 13.13 15.46 -6.13
C LEU A 46 13.13 14.44 -4.99
N ALA A 47 14.10 14.50 -4.08
CA ALA A 47 14.16 13.62 -2.92
C ALA A 47 12.91 13.76 -2.03
N LYS A 48 12.48 15.00 -1.74
CA LYS A 48 11.25 15.24 -0.97
C LYS A 48 10.01 14.70 -1.66
N HIS A 49 9.89 14.89 -2.97
CA HIS A 49 8.80 14.34 -3.76
C HIS A 49 8.81 12.81 -3.74
N GLN A 50 9.99 12.18 -3.89
CA GLN A 50 10.13 10.73 -3.81
C GLN A 50 9.74 10.17 -2.44
N ALA A 51 10.13 10.83 -1.34
CA ALA A 51 9.74 10.40 0.01
C ALA A 51 8.23 10.47 0.21
N LYS A 52 7.58 11.56 -0.26
CA LYS A 52 6.12 11.69 -0.24
C LYS A 52 5.44 10.57 -1.04
N GLU A 53 5.93 10.28 -2.24
CA GLU A 53 5.37 9.18 -3.06
C GLU A 53 5.57 7.80 -2.44
N ILE A 54 6.73 7.52 -1.83
CA ILE A 54 6.96 6.26 -1.09
C ILE A 54 5.96 6.14 0.06
N GLN A 55 5.84 7.19 0.88
CA GLN A 55 4.95 7.18 2.03
C GLN A 55 3.48 7.05 1.61
N ARG A 56 3.07 7.78 0.58
CA ARG A 56 1.74 7.67 -0.02
C ARG A 56 1.47 6.25 -0.51
N LYS A 57 2.41 5.62 -1.23
CA LYS A 57 2.27 4.23 -1.70
C LYS A 57 2.13 3.25 -0.55
N LYS A 58 2.91 3.39 0.51
CA LYS A 58 2.81 2.54 1.71
C LYS A 58 1.45 2.62 2.40
N GLN A 59 0.80 3.77 2.35
CA GLN A 59 -0.51 3.96 2.99
C GLN A 59 -1.67 3.61 2.05
N GLN A 60 -1.63 4.13 0.83
CA GLN A 60 -2.76 4.13 -0.10
C GLN A 60 -2.66 3.04 -1.17
N GLY A 61 -1.51 2.36 -1.27
CA GLY A 61 -1.21 1.42 -2.34
C GLY A 61 -0.80 2.12 -3.65
N TRP A 62 -0.76 1.32 -4.71
CA TRP A 62 -0.22 1.70 -6.01
C TRP A 62 -1.25 2.29 -6.97
N GLY A 63 -2.52 2.32 -6.59
CA GLY A 63 -3.56 3.03 -7.33
C GLY A 63 -3.32 4.55 -7.35
N ASN A 64 -4.22 5.24 -8.05
CA ASN A 64 -4.31 6.69 -8.08
C ASN A 64 -4.34 7.25 -6.64
N PRO A 65 -3.60 8.34 -6.38
CA PRO A 65 -3.53 8.96 -5.07
C PRO A 65 -4.90 9.45 -4.61
N ILE A 66 -5.10 9.59 -3.30
CA ILE A 66 -6.23 10.38 -2.78
C ILE A 66 -6.01 11.84 -3.20
N ILE A 67 -6.90 12.37 -4.04
CA ILE A 67 -6.83 13.75 -4.51
C ILE A 67 -7.74 14.60 -3.62
N SER A 68 -7.14 15.49 -2.83
CA SER A 68 -7.84 16.35 -1.89
C SER A 68 -7.34 17.80 -1.92
N ALA A 69 -8.18 18.75 -1.49
CA ALA A 69 -7.79 20.14 -1.31
C ALA A 69 -8.62 20.84 -0.23
N ASP A 70 -8.05 21.80 0.48
CA ASP A 70 -8.76 22.68 1.40
C ASP A 70 -9.08 24.02 0.74
N PHE A 71 -10.35 24.42 0.73
CA PHE A 71 -10.77 25.71 0.23
C PHE A 71 -12.00 26.25 0.97
N ARG A 72 -11.93 27.50 1.45
CA ARG A 72 -13.01 28.17 2.21
C ARG A 72 -13.63 27.28 3.30
N ALA A 73 -12.78 26.69 4.14
CA ALA A 73 -13.13 25.77 5.22
C ALA A 73 -13.83 24.46 4.81
N HIS A 74 -13.83 24.11 3.53
CA HIS A 74 -14.27 22.81 3.05
C HIS A 74 -13.07 21.96 2.66
N LYS A 75 -13.13 20.67 3.01
CA LYS A 75 -12.31 19.64 2.40
C LYS A 75 -13.01 19.17 1.13
N PHE A 76 -12.30 19.23 0.01
CA PHE A 76 -12.69 18.67 -1.28
C PHE A 76 -11.98 17.35 -1.51
N VAL A 77 -12.68 16.36 -2.08
CA VAL A 77 -12.14 15.04 -2.43
C VAL A 77 -12.64 14.66 -3.82
N ALA A 78 -11.73 14.30 -4.72
CA ALA A 78 -12.09 13.85 -6.06
C ALA A 78 -12.26 12.33 -6.12
N VAL A 79 -13.32 11.86 -6.78
CA VAL A 79 -13.61 10.44 -7.01
C VAL A 79 -13.90 10.25 -8.50
N GLY A 80 -12.93 9.73 -9.24
CA GLY A 80 -13.01 9.67 -10.70
C GLY A 80 -13.23 11.07 -11.27
N ASN A 81 -14.37 11.28 -11.95
CA ASN A 81 -14.77 12.57 -12.52
C ASN A 81 -15.70 13.41 -11.63
N ARG A 82 -15.90 13.02 -10.35
CA ARG A 82 -16.80 13.71 -9.42
C ARG A 82 -16.02 14.38 -8.30
N LEU A 83 -16.55 15.51 -7.82
CA LEU A 83 -15.99 16.26 -6.71
C LEU A 83 -16.96 16.27 -5.53
N TYR A 84 -16.48 15.83 -4.37
CA TYR A 84 -17.22 15.78 -3.12
C TYR A 84 -16.64 16.79 -2.15
N PHE A 85 -17.47 17.41 -1.30
CA PHE A 85 -16.97 18.38 -0.33
C PHE A 85 -17.77 18.42 0.97
N SER A 86 -17.10 18.76 2.06
CA SER A 86 -17.72 18.96 3.38
C SER A 86 -16.83 19.81 4.28
N LYS A 87 -17.45 20.58 5.20
CA LYS A 87 -16.73 21.26 6.30
C LYS A 87 -16.40 20.32 7.46
N LYS A 88 -17.01 19.13 7.49
CA LYS A 88 -16.95 18.19 8.61
C LYS A 88 -15.84 17.15 8.48
N TRP A 89 -15.24 16.99 7.31
CA TRP A 89 -14.19 15.99 7.10
C TRP A 89 -12.86 16.49 7.65
N LYS A 90 -12.36 15.81 8.68
CA LYS A 90 -11.04 16.01 9.26
C LYS A 90 -10.11 14.86 8.89
N THR A 91 -10.68 13.67 8.73
CA THR A 91 -10.00 12.44 8.34
C THR A 91 -10.59 11.90 7.05
N PHE A 92 -9.82 11.05 6.36
CA PHE A 92 -10.34 10.30 5.22
C PHE A 92 -11.49 9.36 5.63
N HIS A 93 -11.48 8.84 6.86
CA HIS A 93 -12.58 8.02 7.39
C HIS A 93 -13.92 8.79 7.45
N ASP A 94 -13.89 10.08 7.79
CA ASP A 94 -15.11 10.92 7.77
C ASP A 94 -15.69 10.99 6.36
N PHE A 95 -14.82 11.19 5.36
CA PHE A 95 -15.21 11.18 3.96
C PHE A 95 -15.79 9.83 3.54
N LEU A 96 -15.14 8.72 3.89
CA LEU A 96 -15.59 7.37 3.51
C LEU A 96 -17.01 7.07 4.02
N GLY A 97 -17.34 7.46 5.25
CA GLY A 97 -18.69 7.30 5.80
C GLY A 97 -19.75 8.04 4.98
N ASN A 98 -19.48 9.30 4.61
CA ASN A 98 -20.36 10.06 3.72
C ASN A 98 -20.40 9.49 2.30
N TYR A 99 -19.28 8.99 1.81
CA TYR A 99 -19.15 8.45 0.46
C TYR A 99 -20.00 7.19 0.27
N ILE A 100 -20.04 6.28 1.25
CA ILE A 100 -20.93 5.11 1.25
C ILE A 100 -22.39 5.55 1.07
N ALA A 101 -22.85 6.51 1.87
CA ALA A 101 -24.21 7.03 1.75
C ALA A 101 -24.50 7.62 0.37
N SER A 102 -23.51 8.27 -0.25
CA SER A 102 -23.65 8.80 -1.62
C SER A 102 -23.74 7.71 -2.70
N VAL A 103 -23.02 6.60 -2.53
CA VAL A 103 -23.05 5.46 -3.46
C VAL A 103 -24.38 4.71 -3.37
N PHE A 104 -24.84 4.45 -2.14
CA PHE A 104 -26.10 3.74 -1.92
C PHE A 104 -27.33 4.64 -2.13
N GLY A 105 -27.19 5.96 -2.05
CA GLY A 105 -28.30 6.90 -2.22
C GLY A 105 -29.10 7.07 -0.93
N LYS A 106 -29.56 8.30 -0.71
CA LYS A 106 -30.21 8.73 0.53
C LYS A 106 -31.52 8.00 0.77
N GLU A 107 -32.34 7.84 -0.27
CA GLU A 107 -33.67 7.22 -0.19
C GLU A 107 -33.58 5.76 0.27
N TRP A 108 -32.62 5.01 -0.27
CA TRP A 108 -32.37 3.62 0.13
C TRP A 108 -31.92 3.55 1.59
N GLY A 109 -30.97 4.41 1.99
CA GLY A 109 -30.46 4.44 3.37
C GLY A 109 -31.56 4.76 4.39
N GLU A 110 -32.40 5.77 4.11
CA GLU A 110 -33.54 6.11 4.97
C GLU A 110 -34.57 4.99 5.05
N ALA A 111 -34.84 4.29 3.94
CA ALA A 111 -35.75 3.15 3.93
C ALA A 111 -35.23 2.00 4.81
N GLU A 112 -33.93 1.70 4.76
CA GLU A 112 -33.31 0.71 5.66
C GLU A 112 -33.34 1.16 7.12
N LEU A 113 -33.04 2.44 7.41
CA LEU A 113 -32.99 2.95 8.77
C LEU A 113 -34.36 2.97 9.48
N ARG A 114 -35.48 3.03 8.73
CA ARG A 114 -36.83 2.89 9.28
C ARG A 114 -37.15 1.46 9.77
N LYS A 115 -36.41 0.44 9.32
CA LYS A 115 -36.61 -0.94 9.76
C LYS A 115 -36.04 -1.16 11.18
N PRO A 116 -36.59 -2.11 11.96
CA PRO A 116 -35.92 -2.64 13.16
C PRO A 116 -34.51 -3.13 12.83
N LEU A 117 -33.58 -3.04 13.78
CA LEU A 117 -32.15 -3.30 13.57
C LEU A 117 -31.89 -4.68 12.93
N GLU A 118 -32.62 -5.71 13.37
CA GLU A 118 -32.53 -7.10 12.90
C GLU A 118 -32.99 -7.26 11.43
N GLY A 119 -33.89 -6.37 11.00
CA GLY A 119 -34.44 -6.33 9.65
C GLY A 119 -33.61 -5.48 8.66
N ARG A 120 -32.64 -4.70 9.16
CA ARG A 120 -31.83 -3.80 8.31
C ARG A 120 -30.87 -4.59 7.41
N HIS A 121 -30.52 -3.98 6.29
CA HIS A 121 -29.38 -4.40 5.49
C HIS A 121 -28.08 -4.38 6.32
N PRO A 122 -27.15 -5.35 6.14
CA PRO A 122 -25.91 -5.42 6.94
C PRO A 122 -25.11 -4.11 6.99
N VAL A 123 -25.03 -3.39 5.86
CA VAL A 123 -24.38 -2.07 5.77
C VAL A 123 -24.94 -1.07 6.78
N CYS A 124 -26.27 -1.05 6.98
CA CYS A 124 -26.93 -0.17 7.94
C CYS A 124 -26.81 -0.67 9.39
N VAL A 125 -26.62 -1.98 9.59
CA VAL A 125 -26.26 -2.55 10.89
C VAL A 125 -24.84 -2.10 11.28
N TRP A 126 -23.88 -2.18 10.36
CA TRP A 126 -22.51 -1.70 10.59
C TRP A 126 -22.47 -0.21 10.88
N TYR A 127 -23.22 0.58 10.11
CA TYR A 127 -23.39 2.01 10.37
C TYR A 127 -23.92 2.28 11.78
N HIS A 128 -24.96 1.56 12.21
CA HIS A 128 -25.54 1.71 13.55
C HIS A 128 -24.50 1.47 14.66
N HIS A 129 -23.80 0.33 14.64
CA HIS A 129 -22.79 0.02 15.65
C HIS A 129 -21.58 0.96 15.58
N THR A 130 -21.22 1.44 14.38
CA THR A 130 -20.16 2.45 14.24
C THR A 130 -20.57 3.78 14.88
N CYS A 131 -21.82 4.21 14.72
CA CYS A 131 -22.34 5.39 15.40
C CYS A 131 -22.39 5.21 16.93
N GLN A 132 -22.74 4.02 17.43
CA GLN A 132 -22.69 3.74 18.87
C GLN A 132 -21.26 3.84 19.42
N LEU A 133 -20.29 3.23 18.73
CA LEU A 133 -18.87 3.36 19.09
C LEU A 133 -18.44 4.82 19.13
N GLN A 134 -18.78 5.60 18.09
CA GLN A 134 -18.46 7.03 18.04
C GLN A 134 -19.08 7.81 19.20
N GLN A 135 -20.35 7.55 19.55
CA GLN A 135 -21.01 8.21 20.68
C GLN A 135 -20.39 7.85 22.03
N GLN A 136 -19.91 6.62 22.18
CA GLN A 136 -19.26 6.16 23.41
C GLN A 136 -17.86 6.75 23.56
N GLU A 137 -17.08 6.79 22.48
CA GLU A 137 -15.64 7.09 22.53
C GLU A 137 -15.31 8.57 22.26
N ILE A 138 -16.09 9.26 21.40
CA ILE A 138 -15.80 10.66 21.02
C ILE A 138 -16.41 11.60 22.07
N LYS A 139 -15.56 12.12 22.96
CA LYS A 139 -15.98 13.08 24.02
C LYS A 139 -15.95 14.54 23.57
N GLU A 140 -15.13 14.86 22.58
CA GLU A 140 -14.95 16.24 22.09
C GLU A 140 -15.32 16.33 20.61
N PRO A 141 -16.56 16.75 20.28
CA PRO A 141 -17.02 16.88 18.91
C PRO A 141 -16.14 17.84 18.08
N GLY A 142 -15.80 17.42 16.86
CA GLY A 142 -15.01 18.23 15.92
C GLY A 142 -13.49 18.12 16.08
N LYS A 143 -13.00 17.42 17.11
CA LYS A 143 -11.60 16.97 17.21
C LYS A 143 -11.44 15.56 16.69
N VAL A 144 -10.24 15.22 16.24
CA VAL A 144 -9.88 13.86 15.81
C VAL A 144 -9.60 13.01 17.06
N HIS A 145 -10.16 11.80 17.10
CA HIS A 145 -9.95 10.83 18.18
C HIS A 145 -9.43 9.53 17.59
N SER A 146 -8.51 8.88 18.30
CA SER A 146 -8.06 7.53 17.98
C SER A 146 -8.84 6.52 18.81
N VAL A 147 -9.46 5.55 18.15
CA VAL A 147 -10.32 4.54 18.77
C VAL A 147 -9.95 3.17 18.22
N ARG A 148 -9.97 2.15 19.08
CA ARG A 148 -9.80 0.78 18.63
C ARG A 148 -11.02 0.35 17.81
N GLY A 149 -10.83 0.07 16.53
CA GLY A 149 -11.95 -0.27 15.63
C GLY A 149 -12.60 -1.61 16.00
N THR A 150 -13.92 -1.62 16.07
CA THR A 150 -14.74 -2.83 16.18
C THR A 150 -14.96 -3.49 14.82
N GLY A 151 -15.45 -4.73 14.77
CA GLY A 151 -15.77 -5.40 13.51
C GLY A 151 -16.75 -4.59 12.65
N ALA A 152 -17.73 -3.91 13.25
CA ALA A 152 -18.64 -3.04 12.50
C ALA A 152 -17.92 -1.84 11.87
N ALA A 153 -17.03 -1.17 12.61
CA ALA A 153 -16.25 -0.04 12.11
C ALA A 153 -15.33 -0.46 10.95
N PHE A 154 -14.65 -1.61 11.08
CA PHE A 154 -13.83 -2.17 10.00
C PHE A 154 -14.67 -2.55 8.78
N ALA A 155 -15.78 -3.27 8.95
CA ALA A 155 -16.65 -3.65 7.84
C ALA A 155 -17.19 -2.42 7.07
N TRP A 156 -17.61 -1.39 7.82
CA TRP A 156 -18.10 -0.12 7.29
C TRP A 156 -17.01 0.63 6.51
N LEU A 157 -15.88 0.93 7.14
CA LEU A 157 -14.83 1.74 6.52
C LEU A 157 -14.13 1.00 5.36
N HIS A 158 -13.93 -0.32 5.45
CA HIS A 158 -13.41 -1.09 4.32
C HIS A 158 -14.35 -1.07 3.13
N LEU A 159 -15.67 -1.19 3.34
CA LEU A 159 -16.62 -1.06 2.23
C LEU A 159 -16.49 0.32 1.56
N GLY A 160 -16.43 1.39 2.37
CA GLY A 160 -16.25 2.73 1.84
C GLY A 160 -14.96 2.89 1.05
N TYR A 161 -13.84 2.38 1.59
CA TYR A 161 -12.54 2.50 0.94
C TYR A 161 -12.47 1.67 -0.34
N ASP A 162 -13.00 0.44 -0.32
CA ASP A 162 -13.01 -0.42 -1.51
C ASP A 162 -13.89 0.21 -2.63
N LEU A 163 -15.06 0.77 -2.29
CA LEU A 163 -15.90 1.52 -3.24
C LEU A 163 -15.19 2.76 -3.80
N TYR A 164 -14.45 3.47 -2.95
CA TYR A 164 -13.65 4.62 -3.38
C TYR A 164 -12.56 4.19 -4.35
N CYS A 165 -11.79 3.14 -4.01
CA CYS A 165 -10.75 2.57 -4.87
C CYS A 165 -11.31 2.22 -6.25
N LEU A 166 -12.43 1.51 -6.33
CA LEU A 166 -13.05 1.14 -7.60
C LEU A 166 -13.46 2.38 -8.40
N ALA A 167 -14.23 3.29 -7.82
CA ALA A 167 -14.76 4.45 -8.53
C ALA A 167 -13.66 5.44 -8.97
N HIS A 168 -12.57 5.53 -8.22
CA HIS A 168 -11.47 6.46 -8.49
C HIS A 168 -10.41 5.90 -9.46
N ASN A 169 -10.34 4.57 -9.64
CA ASN A 169 -9.30 3.92 -10.46
C ASN A 169 -9.84 3.13 -11.65
N ALA A 170 -11.10 2.72 -11.60
CA ALA A 170 -11.74 1.88 -12.59
C ALA A 170 -13.18 2.37 -12.80
N GLU A 171 -14.15 1.48 -12.65
CA GLU A 171 -15.57 1.78 -12.79
C GLU A 171 -16.33 1.21 -11.57
N LEU A 172 -17.30 1.98 -11.06
CA LEU A 172 -18.27 1.48 -10.11
C LEU A 172 -19.60 1.24 -10.82
N GLN A 173 -19.80 0.01 -11.29
CA GLN A 173 -20.94 -0.35 -12.12
C GLN A 173 -22.27 -0.28 -11.36
N THR A 174 -23.31 0.25 -12.02
CA THR A 174 -24.64 0.40 -11.41
C THR A 174 -25.24 -0.95 -11.00
N LYS A 175 -24.99 -2.02 -11.78
CA LYS A 175 -25.42 -3.38 -11.44
C LYS A 175 -24.75 -3.92 -10.17
N LEU A 176 -23.46 -3.67 -10.01
CA LEU A 176 -22.72 -4.05 -8.80
C LEU A 176 -23.29 -3.32 -7.57
N VAL A 177 -23.57 -2.01 -7.68
CA VAL A 177 -24.22 -1.24 -6.60
C VAL A 177 -25.63 -1.75 -6.31
N ALA A 178 -26.41 -2.15 -7.33
CA ALA A 178 -27.72 -2.76 -7.13
C ALA A 178 -27.62 -4.10 -6.37
N ARG A 179 -26.63 -4.94 -6.68
CA ARG A 179 -26.35 -6.18 -5.95
C ARG A 179 -25.90 -5.92 -4.51
N LEU A 180 -25.12 -4.86 -4.26
CA LEU A 180 -24.73 -4.44 -2.91
C LEU A 180 -25.92 -3.97 -2.06
N LYS A 181 -26.97 -3.42 -2.69
CA LYS A 181 -28.21 -3.01 -2.00
C LYS A 181 -29.14 -4.18 -1.68
N ASN A 182 -28.98 -5.30 -2.39
CA ASN A 182 -29.81 -6.47 -2.24
C ASN A 182 -29.19 -7.43 -1.21
N ARG A 183 -29.95 -7.78 -0.17
CA ARG A 183 -29.48 -8.61 0.95
C ARG A 183 -28.98 -9.99 0.52
N ASP A 184 -29.59 -10.60 -0.49
CA ASP A 184 -29.23 -11.94 -0.96
C ASP A 184 -27.94 -11.90 -1.80
N GLY A 185 -27.76 -10.85 -2.62
CA GLY A 185 -26.58 -10.64 -3.45
C GLY A 185 -25.40 -9.96 -2.76
N PHE A 186 -25.64 -9.34 -1.60
CA PHE A 186 -24.69 -8.43 -0.93
C PHE A 186 -23.33 -9.06 -0.67
N ARG A 187 -23.32 -10.27 -0.13
CA ARG A 187 -22.12 -11.01 0.29
C ARG A 187 -21.13 -11.22 -0.87
N GLY A 188 -21.61 -11.81 -1.96
CA GLY A 188 -20.80 -11.99 -3.17
C GLY A 188 -20.31 -10.67 -3.75
N ALA A 189 -21.21 -9.69 -3.91
CA ALA A 189 -20.87 -8.37 -4.45
C ALA A 189 -19.85 -7.61 -3.58
N ARG A 190 -19.98 -7.70 -2.24
CA ARG A 190 -19.03 -7.11 -1.28
C ARG A 190 -17.63 -7.69 -1.45
N TYR A 191 -17.55 -9.00 -1.68
CA TYR A 191 -16.26 -9.67 -1.86
C TYR A 191 -15.65 -9.36 -3.24
N GLU A 192 -16.45 -9.27 -4.30
CA GLU A 192 -15.99 -8.79 -5.62
C GLU A 192 -15.38 -7.38 -5.52
N VAL A 193 -16.05 -6.47 -4.82
CA VAL A 193 -15.55 -5.11 -4.55
C VAL A 193 -14.23 -5.13 -3.75
N PHE A 194 -14.12 -5.99 -2.73
CA PHE A 194 -12.88 -6.16 -1.98
C PHE A 194 -11.72 -6.62 -2.87
N VAL A 195 -11.93 -7.67 -3.68
CA VAL A 195 -10.88 -8.25 -4.52
C VAL A 195 -10.42 -7.25 -5.58
N ALA A 196 -11.36 -6.57 -6.26
CA ALA A 196 -11.02 -5.54 -7.23
C ALA A 196 -10.24 -4.38 -6.58
N ALA A 197 -10.64 -3.91 -5.39
CA ALA A 197 -9.94 -2.86 -4.67
C ALA A 197 -8.54 -3.29 -4.21
N ALA A 198 -8.38 -4.55 -3.76
CA ALA A 198 -7.09 -5.10 -3.37
C ALA A 198 -6.11 -5.15 -4.55
N LEU A 199 -6.59 -5.55 -5.74
CA LEU A 199 -5.79 -5.54 -6.97
C LEU A 199 -5.38 -4.12 -7.37
N ILE A 200 -6.30 -3.14 -7.29
CA ILE A 200 -5.99 -1.72 -7.54
C ILE A 200 -4.90 -1.23 -6.59
N ARG A 201 -5.03 -1.49 -5.28
CA ARG A 201 -4.00 -1.13 -4.28
C ARG A 201 -2.68 -1.87 -4.53
N ALA A 202 -2.72 -3.04 -5.17
CA ALA A 202 -1.54 -3.78 -5.60
C ALA A 202 -0.96 -3.31 -6.94
N GLY A 203 -1.53 -2.31 -7.62
CA GLY A 203 -0.99 -1.76 -8.87
C GLY A 203 -1.49 -2.46 -10.12
N PHE A 204 -2.67 -3.09 -10.03
CA PHE A 204 -3.34 -3.67 -11.19
C PHE A 204 -4.40 -2.70 -11.71
N LYS A 205 -4.49 -2.59 -13.03
CA LYS A 205 -5.68 -2.05 -13.70
C LYS A 205 -6.75 -3.14 -13.76
N VAL A 206 -7.97 -2.84 -13.32
CA VAL A 206 -9.09 -3.79 -13.30
C VAL A 206 -10.14 -3.41 -14.35
N GLU A 207 -10.58 -4.38 -15.14
CA GLU A 207 -11.61 -4.24 -16.17
C GLU A 207 -12.66 -5.33 -15.95
N PHE A 208 -13.92 -4.95 -15.70
CA PHE A 208 -15.01 -5.91 -15.49
C PHE A 208 -15.39 -6.63 -16.78
N GLU A 209 -15.61 -7.94 -16.71
CA GLU A 209 -16.12 -8.68 -17.86
C GLU A 209 -17.60 -8.36 -18.10
N ASN A 210 -18.07 -8.56 -19.33
CA ASN A 210 -19.45 -8.26 -19.69
C ASN A 210 -20.42 -9.34 -19.16
N GLU A 211 -21.04 -9.08 -18.00
CA GLU A 211 -22.04 -9.97 -17.40
C GLU A 211 -23.31 -10.19 -18.25
N ASP A 212 -23.58 -9.35 -19.25
CA ASP A 212 -24.76 -9.51 -20.13
C ASP A 212 -24.55 -10.57 -21.21
N ASP A 213 -23.31 -10.96 -21.48
CA ASP A 213 -23.04 -12.04 -22.41
C ASP A 213 -23.33 -13.39 -21.75
N ARG A 214 -24.45 -14.02 -22.12
CA ARG A 214 -24.84 -15.35 -21.63
C ARG A 214 -24.31 -16.49 -22.49
N LYS A 215 -23.52 -16.21 -23.53
CA LYS A 215 -22.99 -17.23 -24.45
C LYS A 215 -21.82 -18.03 -23.86
N SER A 216 -21.10 -17.45 -22.89
CA SER A 216 -20.05 -18.14 -22.15
C SER A 216 -20.11 -17.81 -20.66
N THR A 217 -19.45 -18.63 -19.83
CA THR A 217 -19.19 -18.27 -18.44
C THR A 217 -17.92 -17.45 -18.35
N HIS A 218 -17.91 -16.34 -17.62
CA HIS A 218 -16.73 -15.50 -17.46
C HIS A 218 -16.29 -15.45 -16.00
N CYS A 219 -15.02 -15.11 -15.81
CA CYS A 219 -14.51 -14.60 -14.55
C CYS A 219 -15.06 -13.19 -14.25
N GLU A 220 -15.01 -12.75 -13.00
CA GLU A 220 -15.60 -11.46 -12.58
C GLU A 220 -14.91 -10.25 -13.27
N PHE A 221 -13.57 -10.27 -13.38
CA PHE A 221 -12.82 -9.21 -14.06
C PHE A 221 -11.47 -9.67 -14.60
N THR A 222 -10.96 -8.93 -15.59
CA THR A 222 -9.57 -9.02 -16.07
C THR A 222 -8.72 -7.99 -15.32
N ALA A 223 -7.60 -8.44 -14.73
CA ALA A 223 -6.65 -7.60 -14.02
C ALA A 223 -5.30 -7.56 -14.78
N THR A 224 -4.80 -6.36 -15.06
CA THR A 224 -3.51 -6.14 -15.73
C THR A 224 -2.51 -5.56 -14.73
N CYS A 225 -1.44 -6.28 -14.41
CA CYS A 225 -0.35 -5.76 -13.58
C CYS A 225 0.33 -4.63 -14.36
N GLN A 226 0.33 -3.40 -13.81
CA GLN A 226 0.92 -2.27 -14.53
C GLN A 226 2.44 -2.35 -14.66
N ALA A 227 3.11 -3.01 -13.70
CA ALA A 227 4.56 -3.15 -13.71
C ALA A 227 5.06 -4.13 -14.78
N SER A 228 4.38 -5.28 -14.95
CA SER A 228 4.79 -6.34 -15.87
C SER A 228 4.04 -6.33 -17.21
N GLY A 229 2.88 -5.67 -17.27
CA GLY A 229 1.95 -5.75 -18.39
C GLY A 229 1.17 -7.07 -18.48
N ARG A 230 1.40 -8.04 -17.59
CA ARG A 230 0.71 -9.34 -17.61
C ARG A 230 -0.76 -9.19 -17.21
N LYS A 231 -1.61 -9.98 -17.86
CA LYS A 231 -3.05 -10.03 -17.62
C LYS A 231 -3.44 -11.30 -16.87
N TYR A 232 -4.49 -11.21 -16.07
CA TYR A 232 -5.02 -12.30 -15.25
C TYR A 232 -6.55 -12.30 -15.30
N SER A 233 -7.15 -13.48 -15.37
CA SER A 233 -8.60 -13.65 -15.23
C SER A 233 -8.90 -13.93 -13.76
N VAL A 234 -9.67 -13.06 -13.12
CA VAL A 234 -9.87 -13.09 -11.67
C VAL A 234 -11.28 -13.51 -11.30
N GLU A 235 -11.38 -14.54 -10.45
CA GLU A 235 -12.66 -15.02 -9.91
C GLU A 235 -12.72 -14.76 -8.41
N ALA A 236 -13.80 -14.15 -7.93
CA ALA A 236 -14.06 -13.96 -6.51
C ALA A 236 -15.22 -14.88 -6.05
N LYS A 237 -15.02 -15.59 -4.93
CA LYS A 237 -16.05 -16.43 -4.32
C LYS A 237 -16.07 -16.27 -2.81
N GLN A 238 -17.25 -16.18 -2.23
CA GLN A 238 -17.42 -16.20 -0.78
C GLN A 238 -18.12 -17.48 -0.33
N ARG A 239 -17.82 -17.94 0.88
CA ARG A 239 -18.56 -19.00 1.58
C ARG A 239 -20.05 -18.64 1.73
N ASN A 240 -20.94 -19.62 1.58
CA ASN A 240 -22.34 -19.40 1.93
C ASN A 240 -22.50 -19.45 3.45
N PRO A 241 -23.32 -18.57 4.06
CA PRO A 241 -23.55 -18.59 5.52
C PRO A 241 -24.07 -19.93 6.06
N THR A 242 -24.84 -20.66 5.23
CA THR A 242 -25.37 -21.99 5.53
C THR A 242 -24.32 -23.11 5.50
N ASP A 243 -23.12 -22.84 4.98
CA ASP A 243 -22.04 -23.83 4.96
C ASP A 243 -21.55 -24.02 6.41
N GLN A 244 -21.88 -25.16 7.04
CA GLN A 244 -21.52 -25.47 8.43
C GLN A 244 -20.00 -25.55 8.63
N ILE A 245 -19.54 -25.09 9.80
CA ILE A 245 -18.13 -25.16 10.23
C ILE A 245 -18.10 -25.64 11.68
N GLY A 246 -17.28 -26.63 11.98
CA GLY A 246 -16.96 -27.01 13.36
C GLY A 246 -17.80 -28.09 14.05
N ARG A 247 -18.47 -29.01 13.33
CA ARG A 247 -18.66 -30.39 13.88
C ARG A 247 -17.71 -31.33 13.17
N ALA A 248 -17.30 -32.43 13.82
CA ALA A 248 -16.37 -33.44 13.28
C ALA A 248 -16.69 -33.93 11.85
N ASN A 249 -17.91 -33.68 11.35
CA ASN A 249 -18.37 -33.98 9.98
C ASN A 249 -18.89 -32.76 9.16
N SER A 250 -18.52 -31.52 9.50
CA SER A 250 -18.92 -30.32 8.76
C SER A 250 -17.95 -29.99 7.62
N LYS A 251 -18.47 -29.96 6.39
CA LYS A 251 -17.68 -29.73 5.16
C LYS A 251 -17.83 -28.27 4.73
N PHE A 252 -16.94 -27.38 5.16
CA PHE A 252 -16.65 -26.20 4.34
C PHE A 252 -16.14 -26.73 2.99
N ARG A 253 -16.97 -26.68 1.95
CA ARG A 253 -16.68 -27.32 0.66
C ARG A 253 -15.77 -26.42 -0.19
N LEU A 254 -14.59 -26.10 0.32
CA LEU A 254 -13.61 -25.27 -0.37
C LEU A 254 -13.30 -25.83 -1.76
N GLY A 255 -13.09 -27.15 -1.85
CA GLY A 255 -12.89 -27.84 -3.11
C GLY A 255 -14.05 -27.64 -4.10
N HIS A 256 -15.32 -27.62 -3.64
CA HIS A 256 -16.48 -27.34 -4.52
C HIS A 256 -16.50 -25.90 -5.02
N ARG A 257 -16.09 -24.93 -4.20
CA ARG A 257 -16.01 -23.52 -4.60
C ARG A 257 -14.88 -23.29 -5.57
N LEU A 258 -13.71 -23.85 -5.28
CA LEU A 258 -12.56 -23.86 -6.19
C LEU A 258 -12.95 -24.51 -7.52
N HIS A 259 -13.58 -25.67 -7.50
CA HIS A 259 -14.07 -26.34 -8.70
C HIS A 259 -15.06 -25.48 -9.51
N LYS A 260 -16.00 -24.79 -8.85
CA LYS A 260 -16.91 -23.84 -9.52
C LYS A 260 -16.15 -22.66 -10.16
N ALA A 261 -15.13 -22.15 -9.49
CA ALA A 261 -14.29 -21.06 -10.01
C ALA A 261 -13.46 -21.52 -11.22
N LEU A 262 -12.86 -22.71 -11.15
CA LEU A 262 -12.05 -23.28 -12.23
C LEU A 262 -12.85 -23.59 -13.51
N ARG A 263 -14.16 -23.82 -13.38
CA ARG A 263 -15.08 -23.99 -14.53
C ARG A 263 -15.31 -22.74 -15.35
N LYS A 264 -15.04 -21.55 -14.79
CA LYS A 264 -15.22 -20.31 -15.53
C LYS A 264 -14.23 -20.24 -16.69
N ALA A 265 -14.69 -19.76 -17.84
CA ALA A 265 -13.80 -19.52 -18.94
C ALA A 265 -12.86 -18.37 -18.56
N ALA A 266 -11.57 -18.60 -18.75
CA ALA A 266 -10.52 -17.65 -18.43
C ALA A 266 -9.68 -17.46 -19.69
N LYS A 267 -9.52 -16.19 -20.11
CA LYS A 267 -8.70 -15.81 -21.28
C LYS A 267 -7.21 -15.69 -20.92
N HIS A 268 -6.91 -15.62 -19.62
CA HIS A 268 -5.60 -15.36 -19.06
C HIS A 268 -5.32 -16.31 -17.88
N PRO A 269 -4.08 -16.38 -17.35
CA PRO A 269 -3.79 -17.10 -16.12
C PRO A 269 -4.78 -16.75 -15.00
N ARG A 270 -5.26 -17.78 -14.29
CA ARG A 270 -6.33 -17.62 -13.30
C ARG A 270 -5.79 -17.13 -11.97
N VAL A 271 -6.48 -16.16 -11.39
CA VAL A 271 -6.34 -15.78 -9.98
C VAL A 271 -7.69 -15.99 -9.32
N ILE A 272 -7.76 -16.82 -8.29
CA ILE A 272 -9.00 -17.16 -7.62
C ILE A 272 -8.92 -16.68 -6.18
N PHE A 273 -9.89 -15.89 -5.78
CA PHE A 273 -10.09 -15.44 -4.41
C PHE A 273 -11.23 -16.22 -3.77
N ILE A 274 -11.00 -16.81 -2.60
CA ILE A 274 -12.03 -17.50 -1.82
C ILE A 274 -12.05 -16.99 -0.38
N ASP A 275 -13.15 -16.37 0.00
CA ASP A 275 -13.39 -15.92 1.37
C ASP A 275 -14.06 -16.99 2.22
N ILE A 276 -13.39 -17.38 3.29
CA ILE A 276 -13.90 -18.30 4.30
C ILE A 276 -14.88 -17.56 5.22
N ASN A 277 -14.56 -16.34 5.65
CA ASN A 277 -15.36 -15.46 6.51
C ASN A 277 -16.07 -16.20 7.66
N VAL A 278 -15.29 -16.55 8.67
CA VAL A 278 -15.67 -17.31 9.86
C VAL A 278 -15.17 -16.60 11.10
N PRO A 279 -15.89 -16.67 12.23
CA PRO A 279 -15.41 -16.10 13.48
C PRO A 279 -14.00 -16.60 13.81
N ASP A 280 -13.09 -15.66 14.06
CA ASP A 280 -11.73 -15.93 14.54
C ASP A 280 -11.32 -14.78 15.45
N THR A 281 -11.27 -15.06 16.75
CA THR A 281 -10.92 -14.11 17.81
C THR A 281 -9.59 -14.44 18.47
N ALA A 282 -8.84 -15.39 17.90
CA ALA A 282 -7.53 -15.79 18.40
C ALA A 282 -6.52 -14.64 18.26
N THR A 283 -5.52 -14.63 19.14
CA THR A 283 -4.49 -13.59 19.20
C THR A 283 -3.12 -14.09 18.75
N GLU A 284 -2.95 -15.41 18.65
CA GLU A 284 -1.73 -16.05 18.20
C GLU A 284 -1.45 -15.75 16.72
N ALA A 285 -0.18 -15.81 16.31
CA ALA A 285 0.20 -15.63 14.90
C ALA A 285 0.01 -16.90 14.06
N GLU A 286 -0.30 -18.03 14.69
CA GLU A 286 -0.36 -19.34 14.04
C GLU A 286 -1.54 -19.44 13.05
N MET A 287 -1.30 -20.20 11.96
CA MET A 287 -2.32 -20.47 10.96
C MET A 287 -3.51 -21.21 11.59
N PRO A 288 -4.75 -20.73 11.43
CA PRO A 288 -5.93 -21.39 12.00
C PRO A 288 -6.11 -22.82 11.47
N ILE A 289 -6.55 -23.73 12.34
CA ILE A 289 -6.80 -25.15 11.98
C ILE A 289 -7.77 -25.27 10.79
N PHE A 290 -8.79 -24.41 10.71
CA PHE A 290 -9.73 -24.44 9.59
C PHE A 290 -9.05 -24.11 8.25
N LEU A 291 -8.04 -23.23 8.27
CA LEU A 291 -7.25 -22.81 7.12
C LEU A 291 -6.26 -23.91 6.72
N GLN A 292 -5.60 -24.55 7.70
CA GLN A 292 -4.75 -25.72 7.46
C GLN A 292 -5.54 -26.85 6.79
N LYS A 293 -6.72 -27.20 7.32
CA LYS A 293 -7.61 -28.24 6.73
C LYS A 293 -8.06 -27.87 5.32
N ALA A 294 -8.41 -26.60 5.11
CA ALA A 294 -8.74 -26.07 3.79
C ALA A 294 -7.61 -26.29 2.78
N LEU A 295 -6.37 -25.97 3.17
CA LEU A 295 -5.18 -26.15 2.35
C LEU A 295 -4.93 -27.62 2.00
N THR A 296 -4.96 -28.50 3.00
CA THR A 296 -4.83 -29.95 2.79
C THR A 296 -5.86 -30.46 1.80
N GLN A 297 -7.12 -30.01 1.93
CA GLN A 297 -8.18 -30.40 0.99
C GLN A 297 -7.91 -29.94 -0.43
N ILE A 298 -7.46 -28.70 -0.63
CA ILE A 298 -7.12 -28.17 -1.96
C ILE A 298 -6.03 -29.00 -2.62
N ARG A 299 -4.95 -29.32 -1.89
CA ARG A 299 -3.83 -30.11 -2.42
C ARG A 299 -4.25 -31.51 -2.85
N LEU A 300 -5.21 -32.13 -2.14
CA LEU A 300 -5.77 -33.44 -2.53
C LEU A 300 -6.53 -33.43 -3.87
N PHE A 301 -6.89 -32.26 -4.40
CA PHE A 301 -7.52 -32.11 -5.72
C PHE A 301 -6.51 -31.90 -6.86
N GLU A 302 -5.24 -31.64 -6.58
CA GLU A 302 -4.23 -31.47 -7.64
C GLU A 302 -3.99 -32.77 -8.40
N GLY A 303 -3.67 -32.65 -9.69
CA GLY A 303 -3.41 -33.81 -10.56
C GLY A 303 -4.66 -34.62 -10.93
N ARG A 304 -5.86 -34.20 -10.49
CA ARG A 304 -7.12 -34.83 -10.91
C ARG A 304 -7.58 -34.28 -12.26
N GLU A 305 -8.41 -35.07 -12.91
CA GLU A 305 -9.13 -34.67 -14.13
C GLU A 305 -10.55 -34.20 -13.82
N MET A 306 -11.06 -33.36 -14.72
CA MET A 306 -12.39 -32.80 -14.73
C MET A 306 -12.98 -32.95 -16.13
N PHE A 307 -14.05 -33.75 -16.25
CA PHE A 307 -14.65 -34.10 -17.56
C PHE A 307 -13.63 -34.67 -18.57
N GLY A 308 -12.68 -35.49 -18.10
CA GLY A 308 -11.63 -36.08 -18.94
C GLY A 308 -10.57 -35.08 -19.41
N GLN A 309 -10.52 -33.89 -18.81
CA GLN A 309 -9.50 -32.87 -19.06
C GLN A 309 -8.74 -32.58 -17.77
N PRO A 310 -7.42 -32.28 -17.82
CA PRO A 310 -6.71 -31.78 -16.66
C PRO A 310 -7.42 -30.55 -16.08
N ILE A 311 -7.57 -30.51 -14.76
CA ILE A 311 -8.06 -29.30 -14.09
C ILE A 311 -7.08 -28.15 -14.44
N PRO A 312 -7.54 -26.92 -14.67
CA PRO A 312 -6.62 -25.81 -14.96
C PRO A 312 -5.84 -25.35 -13.72
N SER A 313 -4.64 -24.79 -13.92
CA SER A 313 -3.88 -24.14 -12.85
C SER A 313 -4.47 -22.78 -12.45
N ALA A 314 -4.22 -22.37 -11.21
CA ALA A 314 -4.63 -21.06 -10.69
C ALA A 314 -3.75 -20.61 -9.52
N TYR A 315 -3.52 -19.30 -9.42
CA TYR A 315 -3.09 -18.68 -8.17
C TYR A 315 -4.30 -18.56 -7.25
N LEU A 316 -4.23 -19.16 -6.06
CA LEU A 316 -5.33 -19.20 -5.11
C LEU A 316 -5.02 -18.30 -3.91
N PHE A 317 -5.88 -17.33 -3.67
CA PHE A 317 -5.89 -16.49 -2.49
C PHE A 317 -7.08 -16.88 -1.61
N VAL A 318 -6.81 -17.38 -0.41
CA VAL A 318 -7.83 -17.75 0.57
C VAL A 318 -7.82 -16.71 1.68
N THR A 319 -8.94 -16.03 1.90
CA THR A 319 -9.06 -14.97 2.90
C THR A 319 -10.00 -15.36 4.04
N ASN A 320 -9.76 -14.81 5.22
CA ASN A 320 -10.75 -14.77 6.30
C ASN A 320 -10.93 -13.32 6.76
N LEU A 321 -12.08 -12.73 6.47
CA LEU A 321 -12.45 -11.36 6.85
C LEU A 321 -13.64 -11.35 7.81
N PRO A 322 -13.43 -11.63 9.11
CA PRO A 322 -14.51 -12.02 10.04
C PRO A 322 -15.28 -10.85 10.67
N PHE A 323 -15.18 -9.65 10.10
CA PHE A 323 -15.67 -8.41 10.70
C PHE A 323 -17.16 -8.46 11.06
N GLU A 324 -17.98 -9.06 10.20
CA GLU A 324 -19.42 -9.16 10.40
C GLU A 324 -19.84 -10.09 11.56
N HIS A 325 -18.93 -10.95 12.03
CA HIS A 325 -19.19 -11.84 13.18
C HIS A 325 -18.84 -11.19 14.52
N ASN A 326 -18.13 -10.05 14.48
CA ASN A 326 -17.53 -9.41 15.64
C ASN A 326 -17.91 -7.92 15.71
N LEU A 327 -19.18 -7.60 15.47
CA LEU A 327 -19.64 -6.22 15.23
C LEU A 327 -19.26 -5.23 16.33
N GLU A 328 -19.38 -5.63 17.59
CA GLU A 328 -19.08 -4.80 18.77
C GLU A 328 -17.69 -5.11 19.35
N SER A 329 -17.03 -6.16 18.88
CA SER A 329 -15.76 -6.63 19.40
C SER A 329 -14.59 -6.00 18.65
N THR A 330 -13.52 -5.70 19.39
CA THR A 330 -12.22 -5.30 18.85
C THR A 330 -11.25 -6.48 18.71
N LEU A 331 -11.73 -7.69 19.00
CA LEU A 331 -10.99 -8.94 18.93
C LEU A 331 -11.45 -9.72 17.70
N PHE A 332 -10.67 -9.63 16.65
CA PHE A 332 -10.83 -10.43 15.45
C PHE A 332 -9.48 -10.52 14.72
N ARG A 333 -9.26 -11.63 14.02
CA ARG A 333 -8.03 -11.89 13.28
C ARG A 333 -8.33 -12.11 11.80
N THR A 334 -7.70 -11.32 10.94
CA THR A 334 -7.80 -11.49 9.48
C THR A 334 -6.68 -12.38 8.97
N PHE A 335 -6.98 -13.22 7.98
CA PHE A 335 -5.97 -14.04 7.30
C PHE A 335 -6.03 -13.88 5.80
N ILE A 336 -4.85 -13.95 5.18
CA ILE A 336 -4.67 -14.18 3.75
C ILE A 336 -3.65 -15.31 3.61
N LEU A 337 -4.02 -16.32 2.84
CA LEU A 337 -3.12 -17.37 2.36
C LEU A 337 -3.04 -17.26 0.83
N ALA A 338 -1.84 -17.42 0.28
CA ALA A 338 -1.63 -17.51 -1.15
C ALA A 338 -0.94 -18.85 -1.48
N GLU A 339 -1.49 -19.60 -2.43
CA GLU A 339 -0.93 -20.87 -2.87
C GLU A 339 -1.20 -21.11 -4.36
N GLY A 340 -0.24 -21.76 -5.02
CA GLY A 340 -0.34 -22.23 -6.38
C GLY A 340 -1.11 -23.54 -6.45
N PHE A 341 -2.30 -23.51 -7.07
CA PHE A 341 -3.02 -24.72 -7.45
C PHE A 341 -2.50 -25.21 -8.80
N GLN A 342 -1.80 -26.35 -8.79
CA GLN A 342 -1.03 -26.91 -9.90
C GLN A 342 0.06 -25.96 -10.42
N ILE A 343 0.67 -25.20 -9.50
CA ILE A 343 1.82 -24.34 -9.74
C ILE A 343 2.86 -24.69 -8.65
N PRO A 344 3.71 -25.71 -8.87
CA PRO A 344 4.56 -26.28 -7.82
C PRO A 344 5.59 -25.31 -7.23
N ASP A 345 6.06 -24.35 -8.02
CA ASP A 345 7.03 -23.31 -7.66
C ASP A 345 6.40 -22.08 -6.98
N PHE A 346 5.08 -22.09 -6.76
CA PHE A 346 4.34 -21.08 -6.01
C PHE A 346 3.57 -21.68 -4.82
N LYS A 347 4.16 -22.61 -4.07
CA LYS A 347 3.57 -23.12 -2.82
C LYS A 347 4.32 -22.59 -1.60
N MET A 348 3.62 -22.54 -0.46
CA MET A 348 4.19 -22.03 0.79
C MET A 348 5.38 -22.87 1.30
N ASP A 349 5.37 -24.16 1.00
CA ASP A 349 6.33 -25.17 1.45
C ASP A 349 7.18 -25.73 0.29
N THR A 350 7.25 -25.01 -0.84
CA THR A 350 8.14 -25.40 -1.94
C THR A 350 9.58 -25.38 -1.45
N ALA A 351 10.22 -26.55 -1.46
CA ALA A 351 11.66 -26.67 -1.30
C ALA A 351 12.33 -26.39 -2.65
N PHE A 352 13.27 -25.46 -2.67
CA PHE A 352 14.06 -25.14 -3.86
C PHE A 352 15.45 -25.79 -3.79
N PRO A 353 15.99 -26.27 -4.92
CA PRO A 353 17.30 -26.91 -4.96
C PRO A 353 18.46 -25.92 -4.72
N SER A 354 18.22 -24.62 -4.91
CA SER A 354 19.20 -23.56 -4.64
C SER A 354 18.53 -22.22 -4.36
N ILE A 355 19.30 -21.26 -3.83
CA ILE A 355 18.81 -19.89 -3.61
C ILE A 355 18.44 -19.24 -4.94
N ARG A 356 19.24 -19.46 -5.99
CA ARG A 356 18.95 -18.99 -7.35
C ARG A 356 17.64 -19.57 -7.90
N ALA A 357 17.35 -20.85 -7.67
CA ALA A 357 16.07 -21.44 -8.09
C ALA A 357 14.88 -20.78 -7.37
N ALA A 358 15.02 -20.49 -6.07
CA ALA A 358 14.02 -19.74 -5.32
C ALA A 358 13.86 -18.30 -5.83
N TYR A 359 14.96 -17.63 -6.17
CA TYR A 359 14.95 -16.28 -6.75
C TYR A 359 14.23 -16.25 -8.11
N GLU A 360 14.53 -17.19 -9.01
CA GLU A 360 13.88 -17.27 -10.32
C GLU A 360 12.38 -17.59 -10.22
N ALA A 361 11.99 -18.49 -9.31
CA ALA A 361 10.56 -18.72 -9.03
C ALA A 361 9.88 -17.46 -8.48
N ARG A 362 10.51 -16.73 -7.55
CA ARG A 362 9.96 -15.47 -7.05
C ARG A 362 9.87 -14.41 -8.17
N LYS A 363 10.83 -14.36 -9.09
CA LYS A 363 10.83 -13.47 -10.27
C LYS A 363 9.71 -13.83 -11.23
N SER A 364 9.50 -15.13 -11.51
CA SER A 364 8.45 -15.61 -12.41
C SER A 364 7.04 -15.27 -11.87
N HIS A 365 6.85 -15.31 -10.55
CA HIS A 365 5.59 -14.99 -9.86
C HIS A 365 5.54 -13.59 -9.23
N SER A 366 6.38 -12.66 -9.70
CA SER A 366 6.54 -11.33 -9.09
C SER A 366 5.24 -10.55 -8.90
N ASP A 367 4.31 -10.62 -9.85
CA ASP A 367 3.01 -9.93 -9.78
C ASP A 367 2.16 -10.45 -8.60
N MET A 368 2.22 -11.77 -8.34
CA MET A 368 1.45 -12.40 -7.26
C MET A 368 2.11 -12.16 -5.90
N HIS A 369 3.44 -12.11 -5.84
CA HIS A 369 4.15 -11.67 -4.64
C HIS A 369 3.89 -10.18 -4.32
N GLN A 370 3.82 -9.32 -5.34
CA GLN A 370 3.40 -7.93 -5.18
C GLN A 370 1.97 -7.82 -4.66
N LEU A 371 1.05 -8.62 -5.18
CA LEU A 371 -0.33 -8.69 -4.69
C LEU A 371 -0.39 -9.16 -3.22
N LEU A 372 0.33 -10.22 -2.86
CA LEU A 372 0.41 -10.72 -1.48
C LEU A 372 1.01 -9.68 -0.53
N LYS A 373 2.08 -9.00 -0.95
CA LYS A 373 2.70 -7.91 -0.18
C LYS A 373 1.71 -6.77 0.04
N SER A 374 1.01 -6.34 -1.03
CA SER A 374 -0.01 -5.30 -0.97
C SER A 374 -1.18 -5.67 -0.04
N LEU A 375 -1.66 -6.92 -0.08
CA LEU A 375 -2.71 -7.40 0.80
C LEU A 375 -2.31 -7.33 2.29
N ARG A 376 -1.02 -7.47 2.60
CA ARG A 376 -0.48 -7.32 3.96
C ARG A 376 -0.31 -5.85 4.34
N GLU A 377 0.40 -5.08 3.52
CA GLU A 377 0.78 -3.70 3.80
C GLU A 377 -0.40 -2.71 3.73
N HIS A 378 -1.35 -2.94 2.82
CA HIS A 378 -2.51 -2.07 2.60
C HIS A 378 -3.80 -2.66 3.17
N SER A 379 -3.67 -3.44 4.25
CA SER A 379 -4.81 -3.93 5.05
C SER A 379 -5.39 -2.85 5.95
N GLU A 380 -4.63 -1.80 6.28
CA GLU A 380 -5.10 -0.64 7.04
C GLU A 380 -5.70 0.42 6.10
N ILE A 381 -6.77 1.08 6.56
CA ILE A 381 -7.43 2.15 5.81
C ILE A 381 -6.77 3.49 6.15
N PRO A 382 -6.27 4.25 5.17
CA PRO A 382 -5.67 5.57 5.42
C PRO A 382 -6.62 6.46 6.23
N SER A 383 -6.11 7.13 7.27
CA SER A 383 -6.87 8.15 8.01
C SER A 383 -6.57 9.57 7.52
N THR A 384 -5.43 9.78 6.84
CA THR A 384 -5.02 11.05 6.25
C THR A 384 -5.32 11.09 4.75
N PHE A 385 -5.53 12.30 4.20
CA PHE A 385 -5.73 12.49 2.76
C PHE A 385 -4.41 12.52 1.99
N GLU A 386 -3.40 13.22 2.52
CA GLU A 386 -2.14 13.51 1.82
C GLU A 386 -1.11 12.37 1.90
N GLY A 387 -1.43 11.27 2.58
CA GLY A 387 -0.50 10.17 2.80
C GLY A 387 0.60 10.47 3.83
N GLU A 388 0.35 11.41 4.73
CA GLU A 388 1.18 11.67 5.91
C GLU A 388 0.90 10.64 7.01
N ALA A 389 1.86 10.41 7.90
CA ALA A 389 1.69 9.48 9.02
C ALA A 389 0.61 10.07 9.96
N PRO A 390 -0.41 9.30 10.36
CA PRO A 390 -1.49 9.81 11.24
C PRO A 390 -0.95 10.42 12.54
N GLU A 391 0.13 9.85 13.06
CA GLU A 391 0.79 10.29 14.28
C GLU A 391 1.40 11.70 14.12
N LEU A 392 1.82 12.07 12.91
CA LEU A 392 2.29 13.42 12.60
C LEU A 392 1.14 14.35 12.20
N ALA A 393 0.16 13.86 11.45
CA ALA A 393 -0.94 14.68 10.96
C ALA A 393 -1.89 15.14 12.07
N PHE A 394 -2.04 14.32 13.12
CA PHE A 394 -2.99 14.56 14.22
C PHE A 394 -2.31 14.66 15.59
N GLY A 395 -0.98 14.53 15.67
CA GLY A 395 -0.22 14.65 16.92
C GLY A 395 0.00 16.09 17.36
N ASP A 396 0.30 16.28 18.64
CA ASP A 396 0.60 17.59 19.21
C ASP A 396 1.95 18.13 18.74
N ASN A 397 1.93 19.28 18.06
CA ASN A 397 3.09 20.12 17.73
C ASN A 397 4.33 19.36 17.20
N PRO A 398 4.20 18.54 16.14
CA PRO A 398 5.32 17.74 15.64
C PRO A 398 6.36 18.63 14.95
N HIS A 399 7.52 18.82 15.58
CA HIS A 399 8.68 19.52 15.02
C HIS A 399 9.64 18.55 14.34
N ARG A 400 9.08 17.69 13.47
CA ARG A 400 9.83 16.63 12.82
C ARG A 400 10.98 17.22 12.01
N LEU A 401 12.20 16.75 12.29
CA LEU A 401 13.39 17.10 11.52
C LEU A 401 13.29 16.59 10.08
N ILE A 402 13.66 17.45 9.12
CA ILE A 402 13.64 17.17 7.68
C ILE A 402 15.03 17.42 7.12
N ILE A 403 15.59 16.41 6.46
CA ILE A 403 16.91 16.52 5.82
C ILE A 403 16.85 17.58 4.71
N GLY A 404 17.84 18.46 4.72
CA GLY A 404 17.95 19.60 3.81
C GLY A 404 17.37 20.91 4.35
N GLU A 405 16.57 20.87 5.42
CA GLU A 405 16.08 22.08 6.10
C GLU A 405 17.13 22.68 7.05
N ARG A 406 16.92 23.95 7.43
CA ARG A 406 17.79 24.68 8.35
C ARG A 406 17.16 24.76 9.74
N TYR A 407 17.98 24.53 10.74
CA TYR A 407 17.60 24.56 12.16
C TYR A 407 18.61 25.39 12.95
N LEU A 408 18.17 25.93 14.08
CA LEU A 408 19.05 26.55 15.06
C LEU A 408 19.71 25.44 15.89
N VAL A 409 21.04 25.43 15.93
CA VAL A 409 21.84 24.42 16.63
C VAL A 409 22.62 25.09 17.75
N PRO A 410 22.59 24.56 18.99
CA PRO A 410 23.39 25.11 20.09
C PRO A 410 24.90 25.03 19.79
N ASP A 411 25.63 26.12 19.99
CA ASP A 411 27.09 26.18 19.77
C ASP A 411 27.92 25.65 20.96
N GLY A 412 27.26 25.20 22.04
CA GLY A 412 27.90 24.77 23.28
C GLY A 412 28.37 25.91 24.20
N HIS A 413 28.23 27.16 23.75
CA HIS A 413 28.57 28.39 24.48
C HIS A 413 27.33 29.22 24.85
N GLY A 414 26.13 28.67 24.65
CA GLY A 414 24.85 29.31 24.98
C GLY A 414 24.26 30.14 23.83
N ASN A 415 24.86 30.13 22.64
CA ASN A 415 24.27 30.73 21.45
C ASN A 415 23.69 29.66 20.52
N GLU A 416 22.85 30.11 19.59
CA GLU A 416 22.30 29.28 18.53
C GLU A 416 22.84 29.72 17.18
N ILE A 417 23.31 28.75 16.39
CA ILE A 417 23.85 28.97 15.06
C ILE A 417 23.00 28.21 14.02
N PRO A 418 22.64 28.84 12.88
CA PRO A 418 21.87 28.16 11.85
C PRO A 418 22.72 27.09 11.17
N GLY A 419 22.18 25.87 11.10
CA GLY A 419 22.80 24.72 10.44
C GLY A 419 21.80 23.99 9.54
N LYS A 420 22.26 23.56 8.36
CA LYS A 420 21.47 22.71 7.45
C LYS A 420 21.60 21.25 7.88
N LEU A 421 20.50 20.56 8.12
CA LEU A 421 20.53 19.13 8.45
C LEU A 421 20.94 18.32 7.20
N ASN A 422 22.10 17.68 7.24
CA ASN A 422 22.64 16.88 6.12
C ASN A 422 22.22 15.41 6.20
N THR A 423 22.22 14.84 7.40
CA THR A 423 21.80 13.46 7.66
C THR A 423 21.32 13.31 9.10
N ALA A 424 20.50 12.31 9.36
CA ALA A 424 19.99 12.01 10.69
C ALA A 424 19.76 10.51 10.88
N THR A 425 19.87 10.03 12.12
CA THR A 425 19.50 8.67 12.52
C THR A 425 18.75 8.69 13.85
N VAL A 426 17.91 7.69 14.08
CA VAL A 426 17.10 7.57 15.30
C VAL A 426 17.65 6.45 16.18
N ASP A 427 17.87 6.76 17.46
CA ASP A 427 18.00 5.78 18.52
C ASP A 427 16.62 5.57 19.16
N VAL A 428 15.97 4.47 18.79
CA VAL A 428 14.62 4.11 19.25
C VAL A 428 14.60 3.84 20.77
N THR A 429 15.70 3.32 21.32
CA THR A 429 15.82 2.97 22.74
C THR A 429 15.94 4.22 23.59
N ARG A 430 16.81 5.15 23.17
CA ARG A 430 17.02 6.43 23.86
C ARG A 430 15.98 7.49 23.51
N ARG A 431 15.17 7.26 22.47
CA ARG A 431 14.14 8.18 21.96
C ARG A 431 14.73 9.52 21.53
N VAL A 432 15.85 9.47 20.81
CA VAL A 432 16.54 10.66 20.30
C VAL A 432 16.87 10.53 18.82
N VAL A 433 16.95 11.66 18.14
CA VAL A 433 17.58 11.81 16.83
C VAL A 433 19.00 12.31 17.02
N TYR A 434 19.96 11.69 16.34
CA TYR A 434 21.28 12.26 16.12
C TYR A 434 21.30 12.89 14.73
N GLY A 435 21.39 14.22 14.66
CA GLY A 435 21.45 14.99 13.40
C GLY A 435 22.83 15.56 13.16
N ALA A 436 23.34 15.45 11.93
CA ALA A 436 24.57 16.11 11.49
C ALA A 436 24.22 17.37 10.69
N TYR A 437 24.65 18.52 11.17
CA TYR A 437 24.31 19.84 10.66
C TYR A 437 25.52 20.52 10.03
N LEU A 438 25.40 20.99 8.79
CA LEU A 438 26.38 21.83 8.12
C LEU A 438 26.11 23.30 8.46
N LEU A 439 27.04 23.90 9.19
CA LEU A 439 27.02 25.30 9.58
C LEU A 439 27.46 26.22 8.43
N GLU A 440 27.16 27.52 8.53
CA GLU A 440 27.52 28.50 7.50
C GLU A 440 29.03 28.68 7.31
N ASN A 441 29.81 28.42 8.36
CA ASN A 441 31.26 28.43 8.32
C ASN A 441 31.86 27.16 7.68
N GLY A 442 31.03 26.23 7.19
CA GLY A 442 31.44 24.97 6.55
C GLY A 442 31.74 23.83 7.52
N GLN A 443 31.70 24.05 8.84
CA GLN A 443 31.87 22.99 9.83
C GLN A 443 30.62 22.10 9.91
N THR A 444 30.83 20.82 10.22
CA THR A 444 29.73 19.89 10.53
C THR A 444 29.72 19.61 12.02
N VAL A 445 28.56 19.77 12.65
CA VAL A 445 28.34 19.46 14.08
C VAL A 445 27.26 18.40 14.22
N ILE A 446 27.35 17.59 15.27
CA ILE A 446 26.31 16.62 15.62
C ILE A 446 25.53 17.17 16.80
N ALA A 447 24.21 17.26 16.66
CA ALA A 447 23.32 17.60 17.76
C ALA A 447 22.32 16.48 18.00
N THR A 448 21.85 16.40 19.24
CA THR A 448 20.87 15.41 19.68
C THR A 448 19.53 16.10 19.91
N ASN A 449 18.47 15.57 19.34
CA ASN A 449 17.12 16.09 19.48
C ASN A 449 16.22 15.02 20.10
N PRO A 450 15.52 15.28 21.22
CA PRO A 450 14.57 14.32 21.78
C PRO A 450 13.38 14.13 20.83
N LEU A 451 12.88 12.90 20.75
CA LEU A 451 11.67 12.57 20.01
C LEU A 451 10.44 12.65 20.92
N THR A 452 9.39 13.26 20.41
CA THR A 452 8.04 13.11 21.00
C THR A 452 7.51 11.68 20.78
N GLU A 453 6.48 11.28 21.53
CA GLU A 453 5.82 9.99 21.33
C GLU A 453 5.25 9.86 19.91
N SER A 454 4.63 10.92 19.39
CA SER A 454 4.08 11.00 18.03
C SER A 454 5.16 10.80 16.97
N GLU A 455 6.32 11.45 17.13
CA GLU A 455 7.44 11.30 16.20
C GLU A 455 8.06 9.90 16.26
N LEU A 456 8.21 9.34 17.46
CA LEU A 456 8.74 7.98 17.63
C LEU A 456 7.81 6.94 17.00
N ALA A 457 6.50 7.08 17.19
CA ALA A 457 5.51 6.21 16.56
C ALA A 457 5.52 6.33 15.04
N ALA A 458 5.60 7.56 14.51
CA ALA A 458 5.74 7.81 13.07
C ALA A 458 7.03 7.21 12.49
N TYR A 459 8.16 7.33 13.19
CA TYR A 459 9.42 6.72 12.77
C TYR A 459 9.34 5.20 12.76
N LYS A 460 8.78 4.57 13.80
CA LYS A 460 8.60 3.10 13.84
C LYS A 460 7.77 2.61 12.67
N ARG A 461 6.78 3.40 12.25
CA ARG A 461 5.87 3.07 11.16
C ARG A 461 6.50 3.29 9.77
N PHE A 462 7.21 4.40 9.57
CA PHE A 462 7.78 4.80 8.28
C PHE A 462 9.23 5.28 8.40
N PRO A 463 10.18 4.42 8.79
CA PRO A 463 11.55 4.84 9.13
C PRO A 463 12.34 5.35 7.91
N ASP A 464 12.02 4.87 6.71
CA ASP A 464 12.69 5.18 5.45
C ASP A 464 12.25 6.50 4.80
N THR A 465 11.16 7.11 5.28
CA THR A 465 10.69 8.41 4.79
C THR A 465 10.53 9.44 5.92
N PHE A 466 10.84 9.07 7.16
CA PHE A 466 10.61 9.89 8.35
C PHE A 466 11.23 11.28 8.20
N PHE A 467 12.48 11.39 7.75
CA PHE A 467 13.20 12.65 7.60
C PHE A 467 12.89 13.43 6.31
N GLY A 468 11.78 13.11 5.63
CA GLY A 468 11.32 13.82 4.44
C GLY A 468 12.15 13.56 3.18
N VAL A 469 13.08 12.61 3.21
CA VAL A 469 13.84 12.10 2.05
C VAL A 469 13.91 10.57 2.14
N PRO A 470 14.06 9.84 1.01
CA PRO A 470 14.20 8.39 1.04
C PRO A 470 15.53 8.01 1.70
N LEU A 471 15.46 7.16 2.70
CA LEU A 471 16.63 6.59 3.39
C LEU A 471 16.62 5.07 3.28
N LYS A 472 17.81 4.48 3.16
CA LYS A 472 17.96 3.03 3.32
C LYS A 472 18.00 2.72 4.81
N VAL A 473 16.95 2.08 5.31
CA VAL A 473 16.90 1.60 6.69
C VAL A 473 17.58 0.23 6.74
N PRO A 474 18.55 -0.01 7.64
CA PRO A 474 19.13 -1.33 7.82
C PRO A 474 18.04 -2.36 8.11
N GLN A 475 17.93 -3.38 7.27
CA GLN A 475 17.04 -4.52 7.52
C GLN A 475 17.87 -5.67 8.08
N LYS A 476 17.36 -6.34 9.12
CA LYS A 476 17.91 -7.63 9.53
C LYS A 476 17.56 -8.65 8.45
N THR A 477 18.55 -9.38 7.96
CA THR A 477 18.35 -10.52 7.06
C THR A 477 18.14 -11.77 7.92
N GLU A 478 16.90 -12.26 7.99
CA GLU A 478 16.50 -13.42 8.80
C GLU A 478 16.57 -14.72 7.99
N THR A 479 16.42 -14.65 6.66
CA THR A 479 16.47 -15.81 5.77
C THR A 479 17.66 -15.77 4.81
N ALA A 480 18.04 -16.94 4.28
CA ALA A 480 19.05 -17.04 3.23
C ALA A 480 18.69 -16.23 1.98
N LEU A 481 17.41 -16.23 1.60
CA LEU A 481 16.93 -15.47 0.44
C LEU A 481 16.97 -13.96 0.66
N GLU A 482 16.71 -13.48 1.89
CA GLU A 482 16.86 -12.06 2.24
C GLU A 482 18.33 -11.61 2.24
N LEU A 483 19.25 -12.45 2.74
CA LEU A 483 20.67 -12.17 2.66
C LEU A 483 21.14 -12.12 1.20
N PHE A 484 20.66 -13.06 0.38
CA PHE A 484 20.88 -13.04 -1.06
C PHE A 484 20.38 -11.75 -1.71
N ASP A 485 19.16 -11.30 -1.39
CA ASP A 485 18.61 -10.05 -1.93
C ASP A 485 19.45 -8.84 -1.57
N PHE A 486 19.93 -8.78 -0.32
CA PHE A 486 20.79 -7.70 0.14
C PHE A 486 22.09 -7.62 -0.65
N ILE A 487 22.74 -8.77 -0.86
CA ILE A 487 23.99 -8.86 -1.64
C ILE A 487 23.69 -8.56 -3.11
N HIS A 488 22.68 -9.20 -3.70
CA HIS A 488 22.31 -9.01 -5.08
C HIS A 488 22.00 -7.54 -5.37
N GLU A 489 21.19 -6.85 -4.55
CA GLU A 489 20.89 -5.43 -4.73
C GLU A 489 22.14 -4.54 -4.68
N SER A 490 23.13 -4.92 -3.87
CA SER A 490 24.41 -4.20 -3.76
C SER A 490 25.30 -4.38 -4.99
N TYR A 491 25.23 -5.53 -5.67
CA TYR A 491 26.10 -5.88 -6.79
C TYR A 491 25.39 -5.94 -8.16
N ARG A 492 24.06 -5.76 -8.23
CA ARG A 492 23.28 -5.93 -9.48
C ARG A 492 23.71 -4.99 -10.61
N GLN A 493 24.26 -3.83 -10.28
CA GLN A 493 24.77 -2.84 -11.25
C GLN A 493 26.30 -2.90 -11.41
N THR A 494 26.97 -3.83 -10.75
CA THR A 494 28.42 -3.98 -10.84
C THR A 494 28.80 -4.43 -12.26
N PRO A 495 29.78 -3.77 -12.91
CA PRO A 495 30.24 -4.16 -14.23
C PRO A 495 30.67 -5.63 -14.30
N ARG A 496 30.45 -6.24 -15.46
CA ARG A 496 30.73 -7.66 -15.71
C ARG A 496 32.18 -8.03 -15.40
N GLU A 497 33.12 -7.20 -15.82
CA GLU A 497 34.56 -7.39 -15.64
C GLU A 497 34.94 -7.37 -14.16
N THR A 498 34.27 -6.52 -13.37
CA THR A 498 34.46 -6.46 -11.92
C THR A 498 33.90 -7.72 -11.25
N LEU A 499 32.71 -8.19 -11.66
CA LEU A 499 32.14 -9.44 -11.14
C LEU A 499 33.04 -10.65 -11.46
N LEU A 500 33.59 -10.73 -12.67
CA LEU A 500 34.53 -11.79 -13.04
C LEU A 500 35.82 -11.76 -12.23
N ARG A 501 36.33 -10.56 -11.90
CA ARG A 501 37.49 -10.40 -11.00
C ARG A 501 37.16 -10.87 -9.58
N LEU A 502 35.98 -10.51 -9.06
CA LEU A 502 35.51 -10.98 -7.76
C LEU A 502 35.30 -12.51 -7.70
N LEU A 503 35.18 -13.15 -8.86
CA LEU A 503 35.01 -14.59 -9.04
C LEU A 503 36.26 -15.27 -9.62
N GLU A 504 37.42 -14.61 -9.67
CA GLU A 504 38.57 -15.10 -10.44
C GLU A 504 39.15 -16.42 -9.91
N GLU A 505 39.06 -16.65 -8.61
CA GLU A 505 39.49 -17.88 -7.94
C GLU A 505 38.45 -19.01 -8.03
N ALA A 506 37.33 -18.79 -8.71
CA ALA A 506 36.31 -19.81 -8.87
C ALA A 506 36.80 -20.98 -9.74
N PRO A 507 36.58 -22.24 -9.31
CA PRO A 507 37.02 -23.42 -10.08
C PRO A 507 36.35 -23.54 -11.45
N ASP A 508 35.21 -22.88 -11.64
CA ASP A 508 34.41 -22.88 -12.87
C ASP A 508 34.48 -21.54 -13.63
N ILE A 509 35.54 -20.74 -13.42
CA ILE A 509 35.71 -19.41 -14.04
C ILE A 509 35.52 -19.41 -15.57
N ASP A 510 35.92 -20.47 -16.27
CA ASP A 510 35.75 -20.59 -17.73
C ASP A 510 34.27 -20.68 -18.15
N GLN A 511 33.41 -21.24 -17.29
CA GLN A 511 31.96 -21.26 -17.51
C GLN A 511 31.34 -19.90 -17.19
N LEU A 512 31.81 -19.26 -16.10
CA LEU A 512 31.36 -17.93 -15.69
C LEU A 512 31.67 -16.85 -16.75
N ARG A 513 32.81 -16.97 -17.44
CA ARG A 513 33.17 -16.11 -18.58
C ARG A 513 32.19 -16.15 -19.75
N LYS A 514 31.25 -17.10 -19.79
CA LYS A 514 30.20 -17.19 -20.82
C LYS A 514 28.87 -16.54 -20.40
N GLN A 515 28.72 -16.22 -19.12
CA GLN A 515 27.49 -15.65 -18.57
C GLN A 515 27.38 -14.14 -18.83
N THR A 516 26.15 -13.66 -18.85
CA THR A 516 25.80 -12.24 -18.91
C THR A 516 26.12 -11.53 -17.60
N GLN A 517 26.09 -10.19 -17.60
CA GLN A 517 26.30 -9.40 -16.38
C GLN A 517 25.22 -9.70 -15.32
N GLU A 518 23.95 -9.81 -15.71
CA GLU A 518 22.83 -10.09 -14.81
C GLU A 518 22.99 -11.48 -14.16
N GLU A 519 23.31 -12.51 -14.97
CA GLU A 519 23.56 -13.87 -14.46
C GLU A 519 24.75 -13.91 -13.51
N LEU A 520 25.84 -13.20 -13.82
CA LEU A 520 27.01 -13.13 -12.93
C LEU A 520 26.69 -12.44 -11.60
N ALA A 521 25.86 -11.40 -11.60
CA ALA A 521 25.46 -10.74 -10.35
C ALA A 521 24.64 -11.69 -9.46
N VAL A 522 23.73 -12.47 -10.05
CA VAL A 522 22.95 -13.51 -9.36
C VAL A 522 23.87 -14.61 -8.82
N ILE A 523 24.77 -15.14 -9.64
CA ILE A 523 25.71 -16.20 -9.24
C ILE A 523 26.63 -15.71 -8.11
N TYR A 524 27.16 -14.49 -8.23
CA TYR A 524 28.01 -13.89 -7.21
C TYR A 524 27.27 -13.78 -5.87
N ALA A 525 26.03 -13.24 -5.89
CA ALA A 525 25.22 -13.11 -4.69
C ALA A 525 24.87 -14.46 -4.03
N GLU A 526 24.57 -15.49 -4.84
CA GLU A 526 24.34 -16.86 -4.36
C GLU A 526 25.58 -17.40 -3.63
N ARG A 527 26.77 -17.28 -4.23
CA ARG A 527 28.03 -17.76 -3.63
C ARG A 527 28.38 -17.02 -2.35
N CYS A 528 28.28 -15.70 -2.33
CA CYS A 528 28.54 -14.92 -1.12
C CYS A 528 27.57 -15.29 0.00
N THR A 529 26.30 -15.55 -0.34
CA THR A 529 25.29 -15.96 0.63
C THR A 529 25.66 -17.31 1.27
N TYR A 530 26.02 -18.31 0.46
CA TYR A 530 26.46 -19.60 0.98
C TYR A 530 27.72 -19.48 1.85
N ALA A 531 28.72 -18.72 1.41
CA ALA A 531 29.95 -18.51 2.19
C ALA A 531 29.66 -17.89 3.58
N ILE A 532 28.77 -16.89 3.65
CA ILE A 532 28.38 -16.27 4.94
C ILE A 532 27.60 -17.26 5.82
N LEU A 533 26.70 -18.05 5.22
CA LEU A 533 25.92 -19.05 5.97
C LEU A 533 26.79 -20.19 6.50
N GLU A 534 27.85 -20.57 5.78
CA GLU A 534 28.84 -21.55 6.24
C GLU A 534 29.66 -20.99 7.42
N GLN A 535 30.10 -19.74 7.35
CA GLN A 535 30.82 -19.09 8.45
C GLN A 535 29.98 -18.98 9.73
N LYS A 536 28.66 -18.79 9.63
CA LYS A 536 27.75 -18.74 10.79
C LYS A 536 27.50 -20.09 11.46
N LYS A 537 27.84 -21.21 10.81
CA LYS A 537 27.73 -22.56 11.40
C LYS A 537 28.92 -22.91 12.28
N HIS A 538 30.00 -22.13 12.20
CA HIS A 538 31.18 -22.19 13.05
C HIS A 538 31.12 -21.05 14.07
#